data_AF-A0A377D619-F1
#
_entry.id   AF-A0A377D619-F1
#
_cell.length_a   1.000
_cell.length_b   1.000
_cell.length_c   1.000
_cell.angle_alpha   90.00
_cell.angle_beta   90.00
_cell.angle_gamma   90.00
#
_symmetry.space_group_name_H-M   'P 1'
#
loop_
_entity.id
_entity.type
_entity.pdbx_description
1 polymer ?
#
loop_
_entity_poly.entity_id
_entity_poly.type
_entity_poly.pdbx_seq_one_letter_code
_entity_poly.pdbx_strand_id
1 'polypeptide(L)'
;MSRQRIFIAGHRGMVGSAIRRQLEQRGDVELVLRTRDELNLLDSRAVHDFFASERIDQVYLAAAKVGALLPTTRIRRISSTRT
;
A
#
# COMPACT_ATOMS: atom_id res chain seq x y z
N MET A 1 -20.41 -5.13 -9.60
CA MET A 1 -19.63 -4.36 -8.60
C MET A 1 -18.19 -4.32 -9.07
N SER A 2 -17.64 -3.14 -9.33
CA SER A 2 -16.23 -2.98 -9.72
C SER A 2 -15.35 -3.16 -8.48
N ARG A 3 -14.51 -4.19 -8.49
CA ARG A 3 -13.52 -4.42 -7.44
C ARG A 3 -12.37 -3.45 -7.65
N GLN A 4 -11.96 -2.73 -6.62
CA GLN A 4 -10.83 -1.80 -6.72
C GLN A 4 -9.52 -2.59 -6.68
N ARG A 5 -8.68 -2.42 -7.69
CA ARG A 5 -7.36 -3.05 -7.75
C ARG A 5 -6.35 -2.22 -6.99
N ILE A 6 -5.82 -2.78 -5.91
CA ILE A 6 -4.94 -2.09 -4.99
C ILE A 6 -3.57 -2.74 -5.00
N PHE A 7 -2.54 -1.98 -5.35
CA PHE A 7 -1.15 -2.40 -5.27
C PHE A 7 -0.52 -2.00 -3.95
N ILE A 8 0.16 -2.93 -3.28
CA ILE A 8 0.91 -2.65 -2.04
C ILE A 8 2.40 -2.93 -2.24
N ALA A 9 3.18 -1.85 -2.43
CA ALA A 9 4.64 -1.93 -2.44
C ALA A 9 5.15 -2.14 -1.01
N GLY A 10 5.99 -3.17 -0.80
CA GLY A 10 6.50 -3.48 0.55
C GLY A 10 5.49 -4.21 1.45
N HIS A 11 4.55 -4.96 0.86
CA HIS A 11 3.51 -5.71 1.56
C HIS A 11 4.02 -6.73 2.62
N ARG A 12 5.30 -7.14 2.55
CA ARG A 12 5.93 -8.04 3.53
C ARG A 12 6.48 -7.32 4.78
N GLY A 13 6.56 -6.00 4.75
CA GLY A 13 7.04 -5.20 5.89
C GLY A 13 6.02 -5.09 7.03
N MET A 14 6.44 -4.50 8.15
CA MET A 14 5.59 -4.32 9.33
C MET A 14 4.31 -3.51 9.00
N VAL A 15 4.45 -2.40 8.29
CA VAL A 15 3.31 -1.56 7.87
C VAL A 15 2.54 -2.21 6.72
N GLY A 16 3.25 -2.71 5.70
CA GLY A 16 2.61 -3.32 4.52
C GLY A 16 1.76 -4.54 4.86
N SER A 17 2.20 -5.37 5.80
CA SER A 17 1.45 -6.56 6.23
C SER A 17 0.19 -6.22 7.03
N ALA A 18 0.20 -5.12 7.80
CA ALA A 18 -0.97 -4.62 8.50
C ALA A 18 -2.01 -4.06 7.51
N ILE A 19 -1.58 -3.28 6.52
CA ILE A 19 -2.46 -2.77 5.45
C ILE A 19 -3.08 -3.94 4.67
N ARG A 20 -2.26 -4.93 4.28
CA ARG A 20 -2.75 -6.14 3.60
C ARG A 20 -3.85 -6.82 4.40
N ARG A 21 -3.62 -7.10 5.70
CA ARG A 21 -4.61 -7.73 6.58
C ARG A 21 -5.92 -6.95 6.68
N GLN A 22 -5.85 -5.61 6.70
CA GLN A 22 -7.05 -4.77 6.77
C GLN A 22 -7.81 -4.71 5.45
N LEU A 23 -7.10 -4.70 4.31
CA LEU A 23 -7.72 -4.70 2.99
C LEU A 23 -8.27 -6.08 2.61
N GLU A 24 -7.64 -7.18 3.05
CA GLU A 24 -8.18 -8.54 2.85
C GLU A 24 -9.56 -8.73 3.50
N GLN A 25 -9.90 -7.96 4.53
CA GLN A 25 -11.21 -7.98 5.18
C GLN A 25 -12.29 -7.25 4.37
N ARG A 26 -11.89 -6.46 3.36
CA ARG A 26 -12.80 -5.71 2.51
C ARG A 26 -13.16 -6.55 1.27
N GLY A 27 -14.46 -6.77 1.04
CA GLY A 27 -14.92 -7.62 -0.07
C GLY A 27 -14.84 -6.96 -1.46
N ASP A 28 -14.67 -5.65 -1.49
CA ASP A 28 -14.69 -4.77 -2.67
C ASP A 28 -13.30 -4.46 -3.24
N VAL A 29 -12.24 -5.09 -2.72
CA VAL A 29 -10.85 -4.88 -3.16
C VAL A 29 -10.23 -6.15 -3.72
N GLU A 30 -9.38 -5.96 -4.73
CA GLU A 30 -8.51 -6.98 -5.32
C GLU A 30 -7.07 -6.56 -5.05
N LEU A 31 -6.34 -7.37 -4.29
CA LEU A 31 -4.96 -7.06 -3.91
C LEU A 31 -3.99 -7.54 -4.98
N VAL A 32 -3.28 -6.60 -5.58
CA VAL A 32 -2.15 -6.89 -6.47
C VAL A 32 -0.88 -6.76 -5.64
N LEU A 33 -0.17 -7.88 -5.45
CA LEU A 33 1.04 -7.92 -4.64
C LEU A 33 2.21 -8.36 -5.52
N ARG A 34 3.30 -7.59 -5.48
CA ARG A 34 4.59 -7.96 -6.08
C ARG A 34 5.69 -7.79 -5.04
N THR A 35 6.61 -8.73 -5.04
CA THR A 35 7.86 -8.68 -4.30
C THR A 35 8.86 -7.78 -5.02
N ARG A 36 9.94 -7.41 -4.34
CA ARG A 36 11.02 -6.60 -4.93
C ARG A 36 11.68 -7.30 -6.12
N ASP A 37 11.72 -8.63 -6.10
CA ASP A 37 12.34 -9.44 -7.15
C ASP A 37 11.42 -9.54 -8.38
N GLU A 38 10.11 -9.48 -8.18
CA GLU A 38 9.11 -9.47 -9.26
C GLU A 38 8.93 -8.09 -9.89
N LEU A 39 9.06 -7.02 -9.09
CA LEU A 39 8.94 -5.65 -9.57
C LEU A 39 9.98 -4.76 -8.89
N ASN A 40 11.01 -4.40 -9.64
CA ASN A 40 11.97 -3.41 -9.19
C ASN A 40 11.39 -2.00 -9.37
N LEU A 41 10.97 -1.39 -8.26
CA LEU A 41 10.41 -0.03 -8.25
C LEU A 41 11.42 1.07 -8.64
N LEU A 42 12.72 0.75 -8.75
CA LEU A 42 13.74 1.66 -9.26
C LEU A 42 13.78 1.68 -10.80
N ASP A 43 13.20 0.67 -11.45
CA ASP A 43 13.10 0.60 -12.90
C ASP A 43 11.77 1.19 -13.35
N SER A 44 11.84 2.41 -13.90
CA SER A 44 10.66 3.14 -14.37
C SER A 44 9.94 2.45 -15.52
N ARG A 45 10.63 1.67 -16.35
CA ARG A 45 10.03 0.93 -17.46
C ARG A 45 9.24 -0.26 -16.95
N ALA A 46 9.83 -1.05 -16.06
CA ALA A 46 9.15 -2.18 -15.43
C ALA A 46 7.90 -1.73 -14.66
N VAL A 47 7.97 -0.60 -13.95
CA VAL A 47 6.82 0.00 -13.27
C VAL A 47 5.76 0.44 -14.27
N HIS A 48 6.12 1.13 -15.34
CA HIS A 48 5.16 1.56 -16.36
C HIS A 48 4.43 0.37 -16.98
N ASP A 49 5.16 -0.67 -17.38
CA ASP A 49 4.58 -1.86 -18.00
C ASP A 49 3.65 -2.61 -17.04
N PHE A 50 4.03 -2.70 -15.76
CA PHE A 50 3.20 -3.29 -14.71
C PHE A 50 1.88 -2.54 -14.49
N PHE A 51 1.94 -1.21 -14.42
CA PHE A 51 0.73 -0.39 -14.25
C PHE A 51 -0.18 -0.44 -15.49
N ALA A 52 0.41 -0.48 -16.68
CA ALA A 52 -0.31 -0.61 -17.94
C ALA A 52 -1.02 -1.97 -18.05
N SER A 53 -0.39 -3.05 -17.61
CA SER A 53 -0.97 -4.40 -17.67
C SER A 53 -2.06 -4.65 -16.62
N GLU A 54 -1.82 -4.22 -15.37
CA GLU A 54 -2.66 -4.62 -14.23
C GLU A 54 -3.84 -3.69 -13.96
N ARG A 55 -3.86 -2.48 -14.56
CA ARG A 55 -4.90 -1.45 -14.35
C ARG A 55 -5.19 -1.20 -12.88
N ILE A 56 -4.19 -0.66 -12.20
CA ILE A 56 -4.24 -0.45 -10.75
C ILE A 56 -4.97 0.87 -10.43
N ASP A 57 -5.98 0.79 -9.57
CA ASP A 57 -6.78 1.96 -9.15
C ASP A 57 -6.12 2.72 -8.00
N GLN A 58 -5.47 1.99 -7.07
CA GLN A 58 -4.82 2.59 -5.90
C GLN A 58 -3.48 1.94 -5.59
N VAL A 59 -2.55 2.74 -5.08
CA VAL A 59 -1.20 2.29 -4.73
C VAL A 59 -0.85 2.70 -3.31
N TYR A 60 -0.48 1.73 -2.48
CA TYR A 60 0.06 1.94 -1.14
C TYR A 60 1.55 1.66 -1.13
N LEU A 61 2.34 2.72 -0.92
CA LEU A 61 3.80 2.65 -0.79
C LEU A 61 4.19 2.44 0.68
N ALA A 62 4.33 1.17 1.08
CA ALA A 62 4.85 0.79 2.40
C ALA A 62 6.35 0.38 2.37
N ALA A 63 6.96 0.36 1.18
CA ALA A 63 8.38 0.10 0.97
C ALA A 63 9.23 1.35 1.25
N ALA A 64 9.33 1.76 2.52
CA ALA A 64 10.29 2.77 2.94
C ALA A 64 11.51 2.09 3.60
N LYS A 65 12.73 2.49 3.25
CA LYS A 65 13.91 2.22 4.09
C LYS A 65 13.76 3.11 5.32
N VAL A 66 13.13 2.57 6.37
CA VAL A 66 12.93 3.33 7.61
C VAL A 66 14.25 3.41 8.37
N GLY A 67 15.05 4.43 8.07
CA GLY A 67 16.03 4.93 9.04
C GLY A 67 15.27 5.76 10.07
N ALA A 68 15.12 5.22 11.28
CA ALA A 68 14.45 5.85 12.43
C ALA A 68 12.92 6.05 12.31
N LEU A 69 12.15 5.01 12.67
CA LEU A 69 10.84 5.22 13.28
C LEU A 69 11.07 5.49 14.77
N LEU A 70 11.00 6.77 15.17
CA LEU A 70 10.76 7.13 16.57
C LEU A 70 9.39 6.55 16.97
N PRO A 71 9.27 5.73 18.03
CA PRO A 71 8.01 5.16 18.44
C PRO A 71 7.15 6.23 19.14
N THR A 72 6.54 7.14 18.36
CA THR A 72 5.45 7.97 18.87
C THR A 72 4.14 7.21 18.70
N THR A 73 3.86 6.36 19.68
CA THR A 73 2.51 5.90 19.97
C THR A 73 1.70 7.10 20.46
N ARG A 74 1.04 7.83 19.54
CA ARG A 74 -0.09 8.69 19.90
C ARG A 74 -0.96 9.01 18.69
N ILE A 75 -1.89 8.10 18.39
CA ILE A 75 -3.04 8.42 17.55
C ILE A 75 -3.98 9.28 18.42
N ARG A 76 -3.96 10.61 18.26
CA ARG A 76 -4.98 11.51 18.83
C ARG A 76 -6.08 11.72 17.81
N ARG A 77 -7.28 11.27 18.15
CA ARG A 77 -8.54 11.66 17.49
C ARG A 77 -8.75 13.16 17.75
N ILE A 78 -8.73 13.96 16.69
CA ILE A 78 -9.11 15.38 16.76
C ILE A 78 -10.58 15.46 16.35
N SER A 79 -11.46 15.61 17.33
CA SER A 79 -12.88 15.92 17.11
C SER A 79 -13.02 17.42 16.91
N SER A 80 -13.47 17.83 15.73
CA SER A 80 -13.77 19.22 15.38
C SER A 80 -15.10 19.63 16.00
N THR A 81 -15.07 20.39 17.11
CA THR A 81 -16.22 21.17 17.56
C THR A 81 -16.30 22.45 16.72
N ARG A 82 -17.32 22.49 15.87
CA ARG A 82 -17.76 23.63 15.08
C ARG A 82 -18.30 24.70 16.04
N THR A 83 -17.80 25.93 15.97
CA THR A 83 -18.45 27.15 16.45
C THR A 83 -18.54 28.11 15.27
#